data_AF-A0A433QBZ3-F1
#
_entry.id   AF-A0A433QBZ3-F1
#
_cell.length_a   1.000
_cell.length_b   1.000
_cell.length_c   1.000
_cell.angle_alpha   90.00
_cell.angle_beta   90.00
_cell.angle_gamma   90.00
#
_symmetry.space_group_name_H-M   'P 1'
#
loop_
_entity.id
_entity.type
_entity.pdbx_description
1 polymer ?
#
loop_
_entity_poly.entity_id
_entity_poly.type
_entity_poly.pdbx_seq_one_letter_code
_entity_poly.pdbx_strand_id
1 'polypeptide(L)'
;MLILGITMTVVIYSQSSVWISTIQNAIETAEIDAFRSIAISRAAIVQSILNGFHGDNILASTYAVELFRADLPDELPLNVDIPLVDPPKPTVNQQAFYSAYFNVNITTTAQLNASTVTATKSTVLDNVMRALLINKASFQTIYAGFADFGFRRYPYLFDDAKRTQTVCNVPYAPSELQNKQGFIPACRLWYQEAVTAAAPSVINNGLGPTKFSTFVSSVTKSVAATTSQAFFTSAGLLGVMAIETDMVDVNAALARSPVLNNGYTFMVDTNGTLIV
;
A
#
# COMPACT_ATOMS: atom_id res chain seq x y z
N MET A 1 -23.39 59.83 76.73
CA MET A 1 -23.42 59.98 75.26
C MET A 1 -22.65 58.80 74.69
N LEU A 2 -23.37 57.74 74.31
CA LEU A 2 -22.78 56.45 73.94
C LEU A 2 -22.75 56.35 72.40
N ILE A 3 -21.56 56.12 71.85
CA ILE A 3 -21.31 55.80 70.45
C ILE A 3 -21.64 54.31 70.25
N LEU A 4 -22.49 53.98 69.27
CA LEU A 4 -22.68 52.61 68.81
C LEU A 4 -22.51 52.60 67.29
N GLY A 5 -21.42 51.97 66.89
CA GLY A 5 -20.90 51.94 65.53
C GLY A 5 -21.65 51.00 64.59
N ILE A 6 -21.47 51.31 63.32
CA ILE A 6 -21.93 50.61 62.13
C ILE A 6 -21.33 49.20 62.08
N THR A 7 -22.17 48.16 61.97
CA THR A 7 -21.73 46.83 61.52
C THR A 7 -21.92 46.72 60.00
N MET A 8 -20.83 46.94 59.26
CA MET A 8 -20.73 46.62 57.84
C MET A 8 -20.42 45.12 57.72
N THR A 9 -21.39 44.32 57.29
CA THR A 9 -21.17 42.91 56.96
C THR A 9 -20.51 42.82 55.59
N VAL A 10 -19.18 42.66 55.56
CA VAL A 10 -18.46 42.35 54.32
C VAL A 10 -18.49 40.83 54.13
N VAL A 11 -19.24 40.36 53.14
CA VAL A 11 -19.15 38.98 52.67
C VAL A 11 -17.96 38.91 51.72
N ILE A 12 -16.80 38.53 52.25
CA ILE A 12 -15.63 38.20 51.44
C ILE A 12 -15.83 36.77 50.92
N TYR A 13 -16.25 36.62 49.67
CA TYR A 13 -16.10 35.35 48.96
C TYR A 13 -14.61 35.12 48.70
N SER A 14 -13.93 34.34 49.56
CA SER A 14 -12.66 33.74 49.15
C SER A 14 -12.99 32.57 48.23
N GLN A 15 -12.99 32.81 46.91
CA GLN A 15 -12.84 31.68 45.99
C GLN A 15 -11.44 31.12 46.20
N SER A 16 -11.37 30.01 46.93
CA SER A 16 -10.13 29.29 47.22
C SER A 16 -9.47 28.89 45.90
N SER A 17 -8.21 29.31 45.70
CA SER A 17 -7.36 28.93 44.57
C SER A 17 -7.26 27.41 44.37
N VAL A 18 -7.52 26.63 45.41
CA VAL A 18 -7.56 25.17 45.40
C VAL A 18 -8.74 24.63 44.59
N TRP A 19 -9.88 25.31 44.57
CA TRP A 19 -11.04 24.87 43.77
C TRP A 19 -10.81 25.09 42.28
N ILE A 20 -10.22 26.24 41.93
CA ILE A 20 -9.86 26.57 40.55
C ILE A 20 -8.84 25.56 40.01
N SER A 21 -7.78 25.26 40.77
CA SER A 21 -6.78 24.28 40.35
C SER A 21 -7.32 22.85 40.29
N THR A 22 -8.23 22.46 41.20
CA THR A 22 -8.88 21.14 41.18
C THR A 22 -9.78 20.99 39.95
N ILE A 23 -10.58 22.01 39.63
CA ILE A 23 -11.43 22.03 38.44
C ILE A 23 -10.59 22.03 37.17
N GLN A 24 -9.51 22.82 37.11
CA GLN A 24 -8.57 22.83 35.98
C GLN A 24 -7.92 21.46 35.77
N ASN A 25 -7.39 20.83 36.82
CA ASN A 25 -6.83 19.49 36.74
C ASN A 25 -7.86 18.44 36.29
N ALA A 26 -9.12 18.55 36.76
CA ALA A 26 -10.19 17.65 36.35
C ALA A 26 -10.55 17.82 34.87
N ILE A 27 -10.58 19.06 34.36
CA ILE A 27 -10.78 19.37 32.95
C ILE A 27 -9.62 18.83 32.11
N GLU A 28 -8.37 19.13 32.48
CA GLU A 28 -7.18 18.64 31.77
C GLU A 28 -7.14 17.11 31.73
N THR A 29 -7.47 16.44 32.84
CA THR A 29 -7.53 14.98 32.89
C THR A 29 -8.63 14.44 31.97
N ALA A 30 -9.82 15.03 32.00
CA ALA A 30 -10.92 14.62 31.12
C ALA A 30 -10.60 14.86 29.63
N GLU A 31 -9.89 15.95 29.30
CA GLU A 31 -9.41 16.25 27.94
C GLU A 31 -8.37 15.23 27.48
N ILE A 32 -7.41 14.87 28.34
CA ILE A 32 -6.40 13.83 28.04
C ILE A 32 -7.05 12.47 27.83
N ASP A 33 -8.02 12.10 28.68
CA ASP A 33 -8.70 10.81 28.57
C ASP A 33 -9.60 10.75 27.33
N ALA A 34 -10.30 11.85 27.00
CA ALA A 34 -11.04 11.98 25.75
C ALA A 34 -10.10 11.86 24.54
N PHE A 35 -8.94 12.52 24.56
CA PHE A 35 -7.93 12.43 23.50
C PHE A 35 -7.42 10.99 23.33
N ARG A 36 -7.06 10.31 24.42
CA ARG A 36 -6.63 8.90 24.39
C ARG A 36 -7.71 8.00 23.80
N SER A 37 -8.95 8.18 24.22
CA SER A 37 -10.09 7.40 23.71
C SER A 37 -10.28 7.59 22.20
N ILE A 38 -10.23 8.84 21.72
CA ILE A 38 -10.31 9.16 20.28
C ILE A 38 -9.13 8.53 19.52
N ALA A 39 -7.90 8.68 20.02
CA ALA A 39 -6.70 8.13 19.39
C ALA A 39 -6.76 6.60 19.27
N ILE A 40 -7.18 5.89 20.33
CA ILE A 40 -7.35 4.43 20.31
C ILE A 40 -8.42 4.01 19.31
N SER A 41 -9.56 4.71 19.28
CA SER A 41 -10.64 4.43 18.32
C SER A 41 -10.18 4.61 16.87
N ARG A 42 -9.39 5.66 16.58
CA ARG A 42 -8.85 5.88 15.22
C ARG A 42 -7.78 4.87 14.85
N ALA A 43 -6.88 4.55 15.78
CA ALA A 43 -5.90 3.49 15.58
C ALA A 43 -6.59 2.16 15.24
N ALA A 44 -7.71 1.83 15.90
CA ALA A 44 -8.48 0.62 15.59
C ALA A 44 -9.10 0.64 14.17
N ILE A 45 -9.64 1.78 13.72
CA ILE A 45 -10.17 1.93 12.35
C ILE A 45 -9.04 1.77 11.32
N VAL A 46 -7.92 2.48 11.51
CA VAL A 46 -6.74 2.38 10.64
C VAL A 46 -6.22 0.95 10.59
N GLN A 47 -6.07 0.31 11.75
CA GLN A 47 -5.64 -1.09 11.84
C GLN A 47 -6.60 -2.02 11.09
N SER A 48 -7.92 -1.80 11.19
CA SER A 48 -8.90 -2.60 10.46
C SER A 48 -8.75 -2.44 8.94
N ILE A 49 -8.51 -1.22 8.46
CA ILE A 49 -8.28 -0.96 7.03
C ILE A 49 -7.00 -1.68 6.57
N LEU A 50 -5.89 -1.48 7.30
CA LEU A 50 -4.59 -2.08 6.96
C LEU A 50 -4.61 -3.62 7.04
N ASN A 51 -5.33 -4.20 8.01
CA ASN A 51 -5.52 -5.65 8.12
C ASN A 51 -6.29 -6.22 6.93
N GLY A 52 -7.28 -5.48 6.39
CA GLY A 52 -7.96 -5.86 5.16
C GLY A 52 -6.97 -5.98 3.99
N PHE A 53 -6.14 -4.96 3.80
CA PHE A 53 -5.12 -4.94 2.74
C PHE A 53 -4.06 -6.02 2.90
N HIS A 54 -3.68 -6.32 4.14
CA HIS A 54 -2.78 -7.41 4.47
C HIS A 54 -3.39 -8.76 4.07
N GLY A 55 -4.64 -9.02 4.46
CA GLY A 55 -5.35 -10.26 4.11
C GLY A 55 -5.54 -10.43 2.61
N ASP A 56 -5.90 -9.36 1.90
CA ASP A 56 -6.07 -9.40 0.45
C ASP A 56 -4.74 -9.68 -0.28
N ASN A 57 -3.61 -9.16 0.22
CA ASN A 57 -2.29 -9.43 -0.34
C ASN A 57 -1.85 -10.88 -0.08
N ILE A 58 -2.14 -11.43 1.10
CA ILE A 58 -1.93 -12.86 1.38
C ILE A 58 -2.73 -13.70 0.40
N LEU A 59 -4.03 -13.42 0.22
CA LEU A 59 -4.88 -14.15 -0.72
C LEU A 59 -4.29 -14.11 -2.15
N ALA A 60 -3.90 -12.93 -2.61
CA ALA A 60 -3.30 -12.76 -3.93
C ALA A 60 -1.99 -13.54 -4.08
N SER A 61 -1.13 -13.49 -3.07
CA SER A 61 0.16 -14.17 -3.05
C SER A 61 0.03 -15.69 -2.95
N THR A 62 -0.89 -16.18 -2.11
CA THR A 62 -1.20 -17.62 -2.02
C THR A 62 -1.70 -18.13 -3.37
N TYR A 63 -2.62 -17.42 -4.02
CA TYR A 63 -3.08 -17.83 -5.35
C TYR A 63 -1.93 -17.87 -6.37
N ALA A 64 -1.03 -16.88 -6.34
CA ALA A 64 0.16 -16.89 -7.19
C ALA A 64 1.08 -18.09 -6.89
N VAL A 65 1.40 -18.36 -5.63
CA VAL A 65 2.21 -19.53 -5.24
C VAL A 65 1.59 -20.82 -5.76
N GLU A 66 0.30 -21.04 -5.50
CA GLU A 66 -0.37 -22.28 -5.87
C GLU A 66 -0.48 -22.43 -7.38
N LEU A 67 -0.73 -21.33 -8.11
CA LEU A 67 -0.72 -21.32 -9.58
C LEU A 67 0.61 -21.80 -10.16
N PHE A 68 1.72 -21.34 -9.58
CA PHE A 68 3.05 -21.66 -10.08
C PHE A 68 3.65 -22.95 -9.53
N ARG A 69 3.12 -23.46 -8.42
CA ARG A 69 3.38 -24.83 -7.93
C ARG A 69 2.60 -25.88 -8.71
N ALA A 70 1.39 -25.53 -9.14
CA ALA A 70 0.57 -26.44 -9.89
C ALA A 70 1.27 -26.76 -11.22
N ASP A 71 1.41 -28.06 -11.49
CA ASP A 71 1.64 -28.62 -12.81
C ASP A 71 0.39 -28.42 -13.68
N LEU A 72 -0.01 -27.17 -13.85
CA LEU A 72 -1.00 -26.81 -14.84
C LEU A 72 -0.40 -27.14 -16.20
N PRO A 73 -1.14 -27.88 -17.06
CA PRO A 73 -0.67 -28.16 -18.40
C PRO A 73 -0.30 -26.85 -19.10
N ASP A 74 0.82 -26.85 -19.81
CA ASP A 74 1.33 -25.71 -20.58
C ASP A 74 0.33 -25.24 -21.67
N GLU A 75 -0.74 -26.00 -21.89
CA GLU A 75 -1.84 -25.77 -22.82
C GLU A 75 -3.01 -24.95 -22.23
N LEU A 76 -2.76 -24.07 -21.26
CA LEU A 76 -3.73 -23.02 -21.00
C LEU A 76 -3.91 -22.24 -22.32
N PRO A 77 -5.13 -22.09 -22.85
CA PRO A 77 -5.35 -21.46 -24.14
C PRO A 77 -4.77 -20.03 -24.09
N LEU A 78 -3.60 -19.89 -24.71
CA LEU A 78 -2.91 -18.62 -24.84
C LEU A 78 -3.81 -17.71 -25.69
N ASN A 79 -4.39 -16.69 -25.06
CA ASN A 79 -4.73 -15.45 -25.77
C ASN A 79 -3.55 -14.47 -25.67
N VAL A 80 -2.32 -14.97 -25.81
CA VAL A 80 -1.14 -14.14 -26.00
C VAL A 80 -0.87 -14.11 -27.50
N ASP A 81 -1.77 -13.47 -28.24
CA ASP A 81 -1.35 -12.89 -29.50
C ASP A 81 -0.39 -11.76 -29.13
N ILE A 82 0.85 -11.83 -29.62
CA ILE A 82 1.73 -10.68 -29.68
C ILE A 82 1.40 -10.01 -31.01
N PRO A 83 0.46 -9.05 -31.05
CA PRO A 83 0.05 -8.49 -32.32
C PRO A 83 1.25 -7.75 -32.95
N LEU A 84 1.39 -7.85 -34.27
CA LEU A 84 2.39 -7.11 -35.05
C LEU A 84 2.23 -5.58 -34.92
N VAL A 85 1.08 -5.14 -34.43
CA VAL A 85 0.70 -3.75 -34.17
C VAL A 85 0.24 -3.67 -32.72
N ASP A 86 0.61 -2.60 -32.00
CA ASP A 86 0.13 -2.40 -30.62
C ASP A 86 -1.40 -2.60 -30.54
N PRO A 87 -1.90 -3.45 -29.61
CA PRO A 87 -3.32 -3.68 -29.51
C PRO A 87 -4.03 -2.36 -29.18
N PRO A 88 -5.23 -2.11 -29.73
CA PRO A 88 -5.93 -0.86 -29.49
C PRO A 88 -6.13 -0.68 -27.98
N LYS A 89 -5.74 0.50 -27.48
CA LYS A 89 -5.91 0.88 -26.08
C LYS A 89 -7.38 0.64 -25.67
N PRO A 90 -7.65 -0.16 -24.60
CA PRO A 90 -9.00 -0.32 -24.10
C PRO A 90 -9.62 1.03 -23.75
N THR A 91 -10.91 1.19 -24.07
CA THR A 91 -11.66 2.38 -23.67
C THR A 91 -11.60 2.56 -22.14
N VAL A 92 -11.74 3.79 -21.63
CA VAL A 92 -11.61 4.10 -20.19
C VAL A 92 -12.49 3.17 -19.34
N ASN A 93 -13.71 2.93 -19.79
CA ASN A 93 -14.70 2.10 -19.10
C ASN A 93 -14.34 0.61 -19.09
N GLN A 94 -13.41 0.20 -19.97
CA GLN A 94 -12.98 -1.17 -20.13
C GLN A 94 -11.65 -1.46 -19.46
N GLN A 95 -10.81 -0.46 -19.17
CA GLN A 95 -9.46 -0.65 -18.63
C GLN A 95 -9.41 -1.55 -17.40
N ALA A 96 -10.41 -1.45 -16.52
CA ALA A 96 -10.57 -2.29 -15.33
C ALA A 96 -10.60 -3.81 -15.62
N PHE A 97 -11.02 -4.20 -16.83
CA PHE A 97 -11.12 -5.60 -17.26
C PHE A 97 -9.89 -6.12 -17.99
N TYR A 98 -8.85 -5.31 -18.17
CA TYR A 98 -7.61 -5.72 -18.84
C TYR A 98 -6.44 -5.66 -17.86
N SER A 99 -5.40 -6.41 -18.19
CA SER A 99 -4.09 -6.36 -17.53
C SER A 99 -3.02 -6.05 -18.56
N ALA A 100 -1.84 -5.64 -18.13
CA ALA A 100 -0.66 -5.54 -18.98
C ALA A 100 0.48 -6.38 -18.41
N TYR A 101 1.21 -7.08 -19.28
CA TYR A 101 2.49 -7.69 -18.97
C TYR A 101 3.60 -6.92 -19.69
N PHE A 102 4.64 -6.55 -18.97
CA PHE A 102 5.79 -5.82 -19.46
C PHE A 102 7.02 -6.68 -19.21
N ASN A 103 7.89 -6.74 -20.21
CA ASN A 103 9.19 -7.40 -20.09
C ASN A 103 10.29 -6.39 -20.42
N VAL A 104 11.45 -6.56 -19.80
CA VAL A 104 12.65 -5.78 -20.06
C VAL A 104 13.67 -6.62 -20.80
N ASN A 105 14.62 -5.97 -21.49
CA ASN A 105 15.70 -6.61 -22.25
C ASN A 105 15.27 -7.37 -23.52
N ILE A 106 14.11 -7.06 -24.08
CA ILE A 106 13.74 -7.53 -25.42
C ILE A 106 14.41 -6.63 -26.46
N THR A 107 15.46 -7.15 -27.12
CA THR A 107 16.20 -6.45 -28.18
C THR A 107 16.05 -7.12 -29.54
N THR A 108 15.45 -8.31 -29.60
CA THR A 108 15.24 -9.09 -30.83
C THR A 108 13.82 -9.66 -30.90
N THR A 109 13.32 -9.89 -32.12
CA THR A 109 12.04 -10.57 -32.35
C THR A 109 12.03 -12.00 -31.81
N ALA A 110 13.18 -12.69 -31.81
CA ALA A 110 13.30 -14.02 -31.23
C ALA A 110 13.06 -14.00 -29.70
N GLN A 111 13.60 -13.00 -28.99
CA GLN A 111 13.33 -12.81 -27.57
C GLN A 111 11.87 -12.41 -27.30
N LEU A 112 11.27 -11.61 -28.19
CA LEU A 112 9.85 -11.27 -28.09
C LEU A 112 8.96 -12.53 -28.20
N ASN A 113 9.31 -13.45 -29.12
CA ASN A 113 8.54 -14.67 -29.37
C ASN A 113 8.86 -15.81 -28.40
N ALA A 114 9.94 -15.71 -27.62
CA ALA A 114 10.28 -16.65 -26.57
C ALA A 114 9.48 -16.30 -25.30
N SER A 115 8.18 -16.63 -25.28
CA SER A 115 7.36 -16.47 -24.07
C SER A 115 7.97 -17.25 -22.91
N THR A 116 8.18 -16.59 -21.77
CA THR A 116 8.64 -17.28 -20.55
C THR A 116 7.46 -18.02 -19.91
N VAL A 117 7.74 -19.09 -19.16
CA VAL A 117 6.73 -19.79 -18.34
C VAL A 117 6.01 -18.80 -17.43
N THR A 118 6.73 -17.82 -16.90
CA THR A 118 6.18 -16.69 -16.13
C THR A 118 5.17 -15.89 -16.93
N ALA A 119 5.52 -15.44 -18.14
CA ALA A 119 4.63 -14.65 -18.98
C ALA A 119 3.33 -15.43 -19.27
N THR A 120 3.45 -16.70 -19.69
CA THR A 120 2.31 -17.56 -20.01
C THR A 120 1.46 -17.87 -18.77
N LYS A 121 2.03 -18.46 -17.71
CA LYS A 121 1.27 -18.84 -16.51
C LYS A 121 0.69 -17.63 -15.79
N SER A 122 1.40 -16.49 -15.79
CA SER A 122 0.90 -15.29 -15.13
C SER A 122 -0.46 -14.85 -15.66
N THR A 123 -0.82 -15.16 -16.92
CA THR A 123 -2.14 -14.83 -17.52
C THR A 123 -3.31 -15.29 -16.65
N VAL A 124 -3.21 -16.47 -16.04
CA VAL A 124 -4.26 -17.05 -15.18
C VAL A 124 -4.54 -16.20 -13.93
N LEU A 125 -3.56 -15.42 -13.46
CA LEU A 125 -3.77 -14.45 -12.37
C LEU A 125 -4.87 -13.43 -12.70
N ASP A 126 -5.21 -13.21 -13.97
CA ASP A 126 -6.32 -12.34 -14.38
C ASP A 126 -7.63 -12.72 -13.70
N ASN A 127 -7.90 -14.01 -13.54
CA ASN A 127 -9.16 -14.52 -13.03
C ASN A 127 -9.41 -14.08 -11.58
N VAL A 128 -8.34 -13.94 -10.79
CA VAL A 128 -8.41 -13.55 -9.37
C VAL A 128 -8.11 -12.08 -9.20
N MET A 129 -7.06 -11.55 -9.81
CA MET A 129 -6.62 -10.18 -9.57
C MET A 129 -7.62 -9.16 -10.12
N ARG A 130 -8.24 -9.41 -11.28
CA ARG A 130 -9.28 -8.51 -11.80
C ARG A 130 -10.52 -8.52 -10.91
N ALA A 131 -10.96 -9.70 -10.48
CA ALA A 131 -12.10 -9.82 -9.58
C ALA A 131 -11.82 -9.12 -8.24
N LEU A 132 -10.63 -9.29 -7.69
CA LEU A 132 -10.22 -8.63 -6.45
C LEU A 132 -10.19 -7.10 -6.60
N LEU A 133 -9.59 -6.59 -7.68
CA LEU A 133 -9.53 -5.16 -7.99
C LEU A 133 -10.93 -4.53 -8.15
N ILE A 134 -11.82 -5.15 -8.94
CA ILE A 134 -13.16 -4.62 -9.22
C ILE A 134 -14.02 -4.56 -7.96
N ASN A 135 -13.86 -5.51 -7.04
CA ASN A 135 -14.65 -5.59 -5.82
C ASN A 135 -14.09 -4.76 -4.65
N LYS A 136 -12.94 -4.10 -4.83
CA LYS A 136 -12.28 -3.30 -3.78
C LYS A 136 -12.01 -1.88 -4.30
N ALA A 137 -12.96 -0.98 -4.09
CA ALA A 137 -12.88 0.42 -4.55
C ALA A 137 -11.66 1.19 -4.00
N SER A 138 -11.10 0.76 -2.86
CA SER A 138 -9.88 1.34 -2.28
C SER A 138 -8.61 0.95 -3.03
N PHE A 139 -8.64 -0.09 -3.86
CA PHE A 139 -7.48 -0.54 -4.62
C PHE A 139 -7.30 0.34 -5.85
N GLN A 140 -6.12 0.93 -5.97
CA GLN A 140 -5.74 1.60 -7.20
C GLN A 140 -5.22 0.60 -8.22
N THR A 141 -4.44 -0.39 -7.76
CA THR A 141 -3.81 -1.34 -8.67
C THR A 141 -3.33 -2.59 -7.92
N ILE A 142 -3.13 -3.67 -8.66
CA ILE A 142 -2.41 -4.86 -8.22
C ILE A 142 -1.21 -5.04 -9.14
N TYR A 143 -0.06 -5.39 -8.56
CA TYR A 143 1.19 -5.66 -9.25
C TYR A 143 1.63 -7.10 -9.01
N ALA A 144 2.20 -7.72 -10.04
CA ALA A 144 3.05 -8.90 -9.90
C ALA A 144 4.41 -8.59 -10.53
N GLY A 145 5.46 -8.59 -9.72
CA GLY A 145 6.83 -8.48 -10.18
C GLY A 145 7.50 -9.84 -10.12
N PHE A 146 8.15 -10.28 -11.19
CA PHE A 146 8.76 -11.59 -11.27
C PHE A 146 10.29 -11.51 -11.23
N ALA A 147 10.93 -12.61 -10.81
CA ALA A 147 12.39 -12.71 -10.71
C ALA A 147 13.09 -12.63 -12.08
N ASP A 148 12.39 -12.98 -13.17
CA ASP A 148 12.84 -12.81 -14.56
C ASP A 148 12.63 -11.37 -15.08
N PHE A 149 12.31 -10.43 -14.19
CA PHE A 149 11.98 -9.03 -14.47
C PHE A 149 10.68 -8.79 -15.24
N GLY A 150 9.86 -9.83 -15.42
CA GLY A 150 8.47 -9.68 -15.84
C GLY A 150 7.69 -8.80 -14.87
N PHE A 151 6.87 -7.90 -15.38
CA PHE A 151 6.01 -7.04 -14.58
C PHE A 151 4.58 -7.10 -15.10
N ARG A 152 3.66 -7.53 -14.24
CA ARG A 152 2.23 -7.56 -14.55
C ARG A 152 1.48 -6.54 -13.71
N ARG A 153 0.51 -5.86 -14.32
CA ARG A 153 -0.31 -4.82 -13.68
C ARG A 153 -1.79 -5.01 -13.96
N TYR A 154 -2.61 -4.76 -12.94
CA TYR A 154 -4.07 -4.69 -12.99
C TYR A 154 -4.52 -3.34 -12.37
N PRO A 155 -5.30 -2.50 -13.05
CA PRO A 155 -5.76 -2.67 -14.42
C PRO A 155 -4.67 -2.33 -15.44
N TYR A 156 -4.94 -2.59 -16.71
CA TYR A 156 -4.11 -2.13 -17.81
C TYR A 156 -3.94 -0.61 -17.75
N LEU A 157 -2.68 -0.15 -17.75
CA LEU A 157 -2.35 1.26 -17.92
C LEU A 157 -1.34 1.38 -19.05
N PHE A 158 -1.75 2.03 -20.14
CA PHE A 158 -0.87 2.40 -21.24
C PHE A 158 -0.94 3.90 -21.46
N ASP A 159 0.19 4.53 -21.19
CA ASP A 159 0.41 5.96 -21.30
C ASP A 159 1.78 6.15 -21.96
N ASP A 160 1.78 6.45 -23.27
CA ASP A 160 3.00 6.66 -24.05
C ASP A 160 3.86 7.79 -23.49
N ALA A 161 3.27 8.79 -22.83
CA ALA A 161 4.03 9.86 -22.18
C ALA A 161 4.77 9.40 -20.92
N LYS A 162 4.34 8.28 -20.31
CA LYS A 162 4.94 7.68 -19.10
C LYS A 162 5.88 6.52 -19.38
N ARG A 163 5.91 6.02 -20.63
CA ARG A 163 6.76 4.91 -21.12
C ARG A 163 8.26 5.13 -20.79
N THR A 164 8.68 6.38 -20.65
CA THR A 164 10.07 6.83 -20.51
C THR A 164 10.46 7.34 -19.11
N GLN A 165 9.55 7.39 -18.14
CA GLN A 165 9.76 8.26 -16.98
C GLN A 165 10.39 7.62 -15.74
N THR A 166 10.56 6.29 -15.70
CA THR A 166 11.27 5.65 -14.57
C THR A 166 12.54 4.98 -15.05
N VAL A 167 13.65 5.71 -14.94
CA VAL A 167 15.00 5.14 -15.03
C VAL A 167 15.26 4.38 -13.74
N CYS A 168 15.71 3.13 -13.85
CA CYS A 168 16.15 2.35 -12.71
C CYS A 168 17.53 2.81 -12.26
N ASN A 169 17.56 3.73 -11.29
CA ASN A 169 18.79 4.27 -10.70
C ASN A 169 18.72 4.19 -9.17
N VAL A 170 18.43 2.99 -8.67
CA VAL A 170 18.34 2.72 -7.22
C VAL A 170 19.52 1.85 -6.80
N PRO A 171 20.15 2.12 -5.64
CA PRO A 171 21.43 1.50 -5.27
C PRO A 171 21.34 -0.02 -5.04
N TYR A 172 20.15 -0.54 -4.81
CA TYR A 172 19.87 -1.95 -4.54
C TYR A 172 19.45 -2.75 -5.79
N ALA A 173 19.23 -2.10 -6.94
CA ALA A 173 18.91 -2.83 -8.16
C ALA A 173 20.18 -3.49 -8.74
N PRO A 174 20.05 -4.69 -9.34
CA PRO A 174 21.15 -5.35 -10.05
C PRO A 174 21.84 -4.41 -11.05
N SER A 175 23.16 -4.54 -11.20
CA SER A 175 23.97 -3.59 -12.01
C SER A 175 23.55 -3.58 -13.48
N GLU A 176 23.09 -4.73 -13.99
CA GLU A 176 22.56 -4.89 -15.34
C GLU A 176 21.23 -4.16 -15.55
N LEU A 177 20.53 -3.74 -14.49
CA LEU A 177 19.29 -2.96 -14.58
C LEU A 177 19.53 -1.46 -14.42
N GLN A 178 20.71 -1.04 -13.97
CA GLN A 178 21.04 0.37 -13.79
C GLN A 178 20.91 1.13 -15.10
N ASN A 179 20.33 2.33 -15.04
CA ASN A 179 20.02 3.19 -16.19
C ASN A 179 19.01 2.64 -17.21
N LYS A 180 18.41 1.46 -16.98
CA LYS A 180 17.33 0.96 -17.84
C LYS A 180 16.04 1.70 -17.56
N GLN A 181 15.27 1.97 -18.60
CA GLN A 181 13.95 2.60 -18.50
C GLN A 181 12.85 1.56 -18.61
N GLY A 182 11.79 1.71 -17.82
CA GLY A 182 10.55 0.97 -17.98
C GLY A 182 9.96 0.42 -16.68
N PHE A 183 9.10 -0.58 -16.84
CA PHE A 183 8.42 -1.26 -15.73
C PHE A 183 9.29 -2.39 -15.18
N ILE A 184 10.35 -2.04 -14.44
CA ILE A 184 11.27 -3.02 -13.86
C ILE A 184 10.90 -3.25 -12.38
N PRO A 185 10.43 -4.45 -11.98
CA PRO A 185 10.02 -4.72 -10.60
C PRO A 185 11.14 -4.53 -9.58
N ALA A 186 12.35 -5.04 -9.89
CA ALA A 186 13.51 -4.96 -9.01
C ALA A 186 13.94 -3.52 -8.67
N CYS A 187 13.43 -2.52 -9.38
CA CYS A 187 13.72 -1.10 -9.12
C CYS A 187 12.63 -0.42 -8.28
N ARG A 188 11.65 -1.18 -7.79
CA ARG A 188 10.54 -0.68 -6.97
C ARG A 188 10.76 -1.03 -5.51
N LEU A 189 10.46 -0.07 -4.63
CA LEU A 189 10.63 -0.22 -3.18
C LEU A 189 9.86 -1.44 -2.63
N TRP A 190 8.59 -1.60 -3.00
CA TRP A 190 7.74 -2.72 -2.56
C TRP A 190 8.33 -4.10 -2.93
N TYR A 191 8.99 -4.21 -4.08
CA TYR A 191 9.60 -5.47 -4.50
C TYR A 191 10.79 -5.80 -3.60
N GLN A 192 11.64 -4.81 -3.37
CA GLN A 192 12.89 -4.97 -2.64
C GLN A 192 12.68 -5.16 -1.15
N GLU A 193 11.71 -4.46 -0.56
CA GLU A 193 11.34 -4.68 0.84
C GLU A 193 10.80 -6.09 1.06
N ALA A 194 9.94 -6.59 0.16
CA ALA A 194 9.39 -7.94 0.25
C ALA A 194 10.48 -9.02 0.10
N VAL A 195 11.38 -8.87 -0.88
CA VAL A 195 12.49 -9.81 -1.10
C VAL A 195 13.47 -9.78 0.08
N THR A 196 13.87 -8.59 0.54
CA THR A 196 14.82 -8.43 1.65
C THR A 196 14.27 -9.00 2.96
N ALA A 197 12.96 -8.85 3.20
CA ALA A 197 12.33 -9.38 4.40
C ALA A 197 12.14 -10.90 4.37
N ALA A 198 12.19 -11.53 3.19
CA ALA A 198 11.96 -12.96 3.02
C ALA A 198 13.24 -13.80 3.21
N ALA A 199 13.86 -13.68 4.39
CA ALA A 199 14.94 -14.58 4.78
C ALA A 199 14.44 -16.04 4.85
N PRO A 200 15.28 -17.05 4.55
CA PRO A 200 14.84 -18.46 4.52
C PRO A 200 14.11 -18.94 5.78
N SER A 201 14.47 -18.40 6.95
CA SER A 201 13.87 -18.74 8.25
C SER A 201 12.44 -18.24 8.46
N VAL A 202 11.98 -17.26 7.67
CA VAL A 202 10.64 -16.66 7.79
C VAL A 202 9.73 -16.98 6.60
N ILE A 203 10.22 -17.77 5.64
CA ILE A 203 9.40 -18.26 4.53
C ILE A 203 8.49 -19.38 5.05
N ASN A 204 7.19 -19.20 4.92
CA ASN A 204 6.18 -20.18 5.30
C ASN A 204 5.31 -20.52 4.10
N ASN A 205 5.19 -21.81 3.77
CA ASN A 205 4.43 -22.30 2.61
C ASN A 205 4.78 -21.57 1.31
N GLY A 206 6.05 -21.20 1.13
CA GLY A 206 6.54 -20.46 -0.05
C GLY A 206 6.15 -18.99 -0.09
N LEU A 207 5.74 -18.41 1.03
CA LEU A 207 5.47 -16.98 1.17
C LEU A 207 6.45 -16.37 2.17
N GLY A 208 7.05 -15.23 1.79
CA GLY A 208 7.75 -14.36 2.71
C GLY A 208 6.78 -13.58 3.61
N PRO A 209 7.26 -12.76 4.55
CA PRO A 209 6.41 -11.87 5.33
C PRO A 209 5.79 -10.79 4.44
N THR A 210 4.56 -10.39 4.74
CA THR A 210 3.96 -9.21 4.10
C THR A 210 4.63 -7.94 4.60
N LYS A 211 4.89 -7.02 3.68
CA LYS A 211 5.52 -5.72 3.93
C LYS A 211 4.57 -4.60 3.53
N PHE A 212 4.64 -3.51 4.27
CA PHE A 212 3.90 -2.28 4.02
C PHE A 212 4.89 -1.18 3.72
N SER A 213 4.67 -0.47 2.61
CA SER A 213 5.54 0.62 2.15
C SER A 213 4.66 1.78 1.68
N THR A 214 5.14 3.00 1.82
CA THR A 214 4.44 4.21 1.36
C THR A 214 5.28 4.94 0.32
N PHE A 215 4.62 5.63 -0.60
CA PHE A 215 5.28 6.38 -1.66
C PHE A 215 4.34 7.44 -2.24
N VAL A 216 4.90 8.41 -2.96
CA VAL A 216 4.11 9.37 -3.73
C VAL A 216 3.80 8.77 -5.09
N SER A 217 2.54 8.49 -5.37
CA SER A 217 2.13 7.91 -6.65
C SER A 217 2.40 8.89 -7.79
N SER A 218 3.14 8.44 -8.79
CA SER A 218 3.43 9.26 -9.98
C SER A 218 2.17 9.51 -10.82
N VAL A 219 1.12 8.70 -10.63
CA VAL A 219 -0.16 8.76 -11.33
C VAL A 219 -1.09 9.76 -10.66
N THR A 220 -1.38 9.59 -9.36
CA THR A 220 -2.35 10.43 -8.65
C THR A 220 -1.74 11.66 -8.01
N LYS A 221 -0.40 11.72 -7.88
CA LYS A 221 0.34 12.74 -7.12
C LYS A 221 -0.05 12.81 -5.63
N SER A 222 -0.72 11.77 -5.12
CA SER A 222 -1.05 11.61 -3.70
C SER A 222 -0.13 10.57 -3.03
N VAL A 223 -0.11 10.55 -1.70
CA VAL A 223 0.51 9.46 -0.96
C VAL A 223 -0.32 8.20 -1.17
N ALA A 224 0.34 7.15 -1.64
CA ALA A 224 -0.19 5.81 -1.77
C ALA A 224 0.59 4.86 -0.87
N ALA A 225 -0.01 3.71 -0.60
CA ALA A 225 0.67 2.63 0.10
C ALA A 225 0.61 1.34 -0.71
N THR A 226 1.62 0.49 -0.52
CA THR A 226 1.63 -0.88 -1.02
C THR A 226 1.70 -1.86 0.13
N THR A 227 0.83 -2.86 0.10
CA THR A 227 1.15 -4.15 0.75
C THR A 227 1.86 -5.03 -0.27
N SER A 228 2.92 -5.73 0.12
CA SER A 228 3.71 -6.57 -0.77
C SER A 228 4.19 -7.85 -0.09
N GLN A 229 4.29 -8.94 -0.83
CA GLN A 229 4.75 -10.22 -0.29
C GLN A 229 5.49 -11.02 -1.36
N ALA A 230 6.70 -11.45 -1.01
CA ALA A 230 7.50 -12.31 -1.87
C ALA A 230 6.95 -13.73 -1.85
N PHE A 231 6.99 -14.38 -3.00
CA PHE A 231 6.54 -15.75 -3.17
C PHE A 231 7.57 -16.62 -3.89
N PHE A 232 7.62 -17.87 -3.46
CA PHE A 232 8.71 -18.81 -3.72
C PHE A 232 8.17 -20.16 -4.19
N THR A 233 8.91 -20.76 -5.11
CA THR A 233 8.76 -22.15 -5.53
C THR A 233 9.93 -22.99 -5.00
N SER A 234 9.97 -24.28 -5.32
CA SER A 234 11.12 -25.14 -5.03
C SER A 234 12.42 -24.65 -5.67
N ALA A 235 12.33 -23.88 -6.77
CA ALA A 235 13.47 -23.28 -7.45
C ALA A 235 13.97 -21.97 -6.80
N GLY A 236 13.28 -21.44 -5.79
CA GLY A 236 13.61 -20.18 -5.11
C GLY A 236 12.59 -19.08 -5.37
N LEU A 237 13.03 -17.82 -5.30
CA LEU A 237 12.19 -16.64 -5.50
C LEU A 237 11.57 -16.68 -6.89
N LEU A 238 10.24 -16.61 -6.95
CA LEU A 238 9.52 -16.50 -8.22
C LEU A 238 9.08 -15.07 -8.50
N GLY A 239 8.64 -14.35 -7.46
CA GLY A 239 8.21 -12.98 -7.60
C GLY A 239 7.71 -12.36 -6.32
N VAL A 240 7.05 -11.21 -6.46
CA VAL A 240 6.40 -10.44 -5.40
C VAL A 240 5.04 -9.97 -5.92
N MET A 241 3.99 -10.23 -5.14
CA MET A 241 2.68 -9.62 -5.35
C MET A 241 2.58 -8.35 -4.52
N ALA A 242 2.06 -7.27 -5.09
CA ALA A 242 1.79 -6.04 -4.36
C ALA A 242 0.41 -5.46 -4.69
N ILE A 243 -0.22 -4.82 -3.71
CA ILE A 243 -1.50 -4.13 -3.87
C ILE A 243 -1.28 -2.67 -3.50
N GLU A 244 -1.54 -1.77 -4.44
CA GLU A 244 -1.52 -0.32 -4.21
C GLU A 244 -2.90 0.15 -3.77
N THR A 245 -2.93 0.89 -2.68
CA THR A 245 -4.12 1.56 -2.16
C THR A 245 -3.89 3.05 -2.13
N ASP A 246 -4.95 3.80 -2.39
CA ASP A 246 -4.97 5.20 -2.00
C ASP A 246 -5.04 5.28 -0.47
N MET A 247 -4.37 6.27 0.12
CA MET A 247 -4.45 6.56 1.54
C MET A 247 -5.59 7.53 1.87
N VAL A 248 -6.45 7.88 0.91
CA VAL A 248 -7.63 8.75 1.13
C VAL A 248 -8.54 8.26 2.26
N ASP A 249 -8.86 6.96 2.32
CA ASP A 249 -9.75 6.44 3.38
C ASP A 249 -9.08 6.48 4.75
N VAL A 250 -7.76 6.22 4.80
CA VAL A 250 -6.96 6.35 6.03
C VAL A 250 -6.90 7.81 6.46
N ASN A 251 -6.62 8.73 5.52
CA ASN A 251 -6.60 10.16 5.76
C ASN A 251 -7.96 10.65 6.28
N ALA A 252 -9.06 10.23 5.65
CA ALA A 252 -10.40 10.61 6.06
C ALA A 252 -10.74 10.08 7.46
N ALA A 253 -10.25 8.88 7.82
CA ALA A 253 -10.42 8.34 9.17
C ALA A 253 -9.66 9.17 10.22
N LEU A 254 -8.46 9.67 9.90
CA LEU A 254 -7.65 10.51 10.80
C LEU A 254 -8.17 11.95 10.87
N ALA A 255 -8.53 12.56 9.75
CA ALA A 255 -8.93 13.96 9.63
C ALA A 255 -10.31 14.27 10.24
N ARG A 256 -11.19 13.27 10.41
CA ARG A 256 -12.52 13.43 11.03
C ARG A 256 -12.48 13.61 12.56
N SER A 257 -11.30 13.77 13.15
CA SER A 257 -11.11 13.94 14.59
C SER A 257 -10.17 15.11 14.88
N PRO A 258 -10.69 16.35 14.92
CA PRO A 258 -9.94 17.46 15.47
C PRO A 258 -9.59 17.15 16.93
N VAL A 259 -8.34 17.40 17.30
CA VAL A 259 -7.85 17.30 18.68
C VAL A 259 -8.02 18.67 19.29
N LEU A 260 -9.01 18.82 20.19
CA LEU A 260 -9.44 20.12 20.70
C LEU A 260 -9.82 21.06 19.53
N ASN A 261 -9.48 22.34 19.62
CA ASN A 261 -9.88 23.34 18.61
C ASN A 261 -8.98 23.38 17.36
N ASN A 262 -7.72 22.91 17.43
CA ASN A 262 -6.74 23.08 16.34
C ASN A 262 -5.81 21.88 16.12
N GLY A 263 -5.89 20.83 16.93
CA GLY A 263 -4.97 19.71 16.83
C GLY A 263 -5.39 18.71 15.75
N TYR A 264 -4.41 17.98 15.25
CA TYR A 264 -4.54 17.05 14.12
C TYR A 264 -3.97 15.69 14.51
N THR A 265 -4.52 14.63 13.90
CA THR A 265 -3.98 13.27 14.03
C THR A 265 -3.26 12.93 12.74
N PHE A 266 -2.10 12.29 12.87
CA PHE A 266 -1.29 11.82 11.75
C PHE A 266 -0.70 10.44 12.09
N MET A 267 -0.31 9.70 11.07
CA MET A 267 0.32 8.40 11.16
C MET A 267 1.80 8.52 10.74
N VAL A 268 2.67 7.90 11.53
CA VAL A 268 4.10 7.77 11.22
C VAL A 268 4.49 6.30 11.12
N ASP A 269 5.50 5.99 10.31
CA ASP A 269 6.14 4.68 10.35
C ASP A 269 7.00 4.52 11.62
N THR A 270 7.58 3.34 11.81
CA THR A 270 8.46 3.03 12.96
C THR A 270 9.76 3.84 12.98
N ASN A 271 10.12 4.48 11.87
CA ASN A 271 11.29 5.35 11.74
C ASN A 271 10.95 6.84 11.93
N GLY A 272 9.67 7.16 12.18
CA GLY A 272 9.18 8.54 12.34
C GLY A 272 8.86 9.26 11.03
N THR A 273 8.82 8.54 9.90
CA THR A 273 8.40 9.11 8.61
C THR A 273 6.89 9.34 8.60
N LEU A 274 6.46 10.56 8.30
CA LEU A 274 5.04 10.88 8.13
C LEU A 274 4.45 10.09 6.95
N ILE A 275 3.35 9.40 7.21
CA ILE A 275 2.61 8.64 6.20
C ILE A 275 1.38 9.44 5.73
N VAL A 276 0.51 9.84 6.66
CA VAL A 276 -0.76 10.53 6.35
C VAL A 276 -1.25 11.31 7.56
#